data_AF-A0A2D5Z3E0-F1
#
_entry.id   AF-A0A2D5Z3E0-F1
#
_cell.length_a   1.000
_cell.length_b   1.000
_cell.length_c   1.000
_cell.angle_alpha   90.00
_cell.angle_beta   90.00
_cell.angle_gamma   90.00
#
_symmetry.space_group_name_H-M   'P 1'
#
loop_
_entity.id
_entity.type
_entity.pdbx_description
1 polymer ?
#
loop_
_entity_poly.entity_id
_entity_poly.type
_entity_poly.pdbx_seq_one_letter_code
_entity_poly.pdbx_strand_id
1 'polypeptide(L)'
;MRAVANDTTHVWYACYGSNLRRDRFLAYIEGGPVPDGEGAQVGSVDPSPPRIDWPYLTGWDLQFAFHSARWGGGVAYLAQSNRATLPRDARDAVKRGTMCRLYLLSHDQFVDVLIQENDGDPKADPGLRETVSRFVTESRDTPADGRLLPDGVLATGWYRRLVSLGHRDEKPILTFTTERDVDFSAPSASYLKTIALGLLEAYPQLTTDELTDYLARCARSSPEALDAIVTDAVRTYLESSARRCAHLSESADRGGIGYGEHDGHQGRVGCFRVLATKLRHDTRREYIIQLPAGRMEALGLSKRELVAVAAWHHGVEYRVLATVLPSPGEVDDATRTIGEASSARRALADHEIALDQKLRVAIGARIGDWVALHKLTERRRGSALRWFIEGLIRTQPQMMRVHLATFDDMEIDLARLPRSTFDVIGSQPGSVIAVSSTRGRTHVRAAELTEDAMQVRRDQMKKESARYADARTLLELDRLRGGSQADLPPIFIDYDTRQELKIGPGQPVRAVRDALDVLLSRVYVLAFPVLLGLILAVLSFEHKGWTTTLVRLGAFGVMIFLTFVVVLWELRSRFKPR
;
A
#
# COMPACT_ATOMS: atom_id res chain seq x y z
N MET A 1 31.70 -11.51 -5.77
CA MET A 1 31.00 -10.98 -6.96
C MET A 1 29.76 -11.83 -7.21
N ARG A 2 28.59 -11.39 -6.73
CA ARG A 2 27.32 -11.95 -7.17
C ARG A 2 26.95 -11.23 -8.47
N ALA A 3 26.63 -11.98 -9.51
CA ALA A 3 26.21 -11.44 -10.79
C ALA A 3 25.00 -10.51 -10.57
N VAL A 4 25.12 -9.26 -11.01
CA VAL A 4 23.99 -8.36 -11.21
C VAL A 4 23.13 -9.02 -12.28
N ALA A 5 21.99 -9.59 -11.89
CA ALA A 5 21.04 -10.14 -12.84
C ALA A 5 20.53 -8.98 -13.70
N ASN A 6 20.75 -9.09 -15.01
CA ASN A 6 20.26 -8.15 -16.00
C ASN A 6 18.72 -8.11 -15.92
N ASP A 7 18.14 -6.98 -15.51
CA ASP A 7 16.69 -6.77 -15.33
C ASP A 7 15.94 -6.57 -16.68
N THR A 8 16.54 -7.06 -17.78
CA THR A 8 16.04 -7.01 -19.17
C THR A 8 15.03 -8.10 -19.50
N THR A 9 14.59 -8.86 -18.49
CA THR A 9 13.72 -10.05 -18.61
C THR A 9 12.26 -9.77 -18.31
N HIS A 10 11.89 -8.55 -17.92
CA HIS A 10 10.51 -8.18 -17.58
C HIS A 10 10.00 -7.06 -18.47
N VAL A 11 8.70 -7.09 -18.73
CA VAL A 11 7.98 -6.10 -19.53
C VAL A 11 6.70 -5.68 -18.83
N TRP A 12 6.27 -4.44 -19.05
CA TRP A 12 4.97 -3.99 -18.61
C TRP A 12 3.95 -4.27 -19.70
N TYR A 13 3.01 -5.18 -19.46
CA TYR A 13 1.87 -5.39 -20.36
C TYR A 13 0.78 -4.36 -20.08
N ALA A 14 0.54 -3.45 -21.01
CA ALA A 14 -0.58 -2.52 -20.95
C ALA A 14 -1.84 -3.12 -21.60
N CYS A 15 -2.78 -3.58 -20.80
CA CYS A 15 -4.08 -4.07 -21.27
C CYS A 15 -5.14 -2.97 -21.20
N TYR A 16 -6.08 -2.98 -22.16
CA TYR A 16 -7.10 -1.93 -22.33
C TYR A 16 -8.51 -2.49 -22.58
N GLY A 17 -8.64 -3.81 -22.75
CA GLY A 17 -9.90 -4.52 -22.97
C GLY A 17 -10.29 -5.36 -21.75
N SER A 18 -10.82 -6.57 -21.99
CA SER A 18 -11.32 -7.42 -20.89
C SER A 18 -10.27 -7.82 -19.86
N ASN A 19 -8.98 -7.83 -20.21
CA ASN A 19 -7.89 -8.12 -19.27
C ASN A 19 -7.62 -6.99 -18.28
N LEU A 20 -8.35 -5.87 -18.34
CA LEU A 20 -8.37 -4.88 -17.26
C LEU A 20 -8.83 -5.50 -15.94
N ARG A 21 -9.75 -6.47 -15.99
CA ARG A 21 -10.25 -7.21 -14.82
C ARG A 21 -9.25 -8.27 -14.39
N ARG A 22 -8.78 -8.17 -13.14
CA ARG A 22 -7.66 -8.98 -12.62
C ARG A 22 -7.95 -10.46 -12.69
N ASP A 23 -9.07 -10.90 -12.13
CA ASP A 23 -9.40 -12.32 -12.02
C ASP A 23 -9.49 -12.98 -13.40
N ARG A 24 -9.90 -12.21 -14.41
CA ARG A 24 -9.89 -12.66 -15.81
C ARG A 24 -8.49 -12.76 -16.39
N PHE A 25 -7.65 -11.75 -16.16
CA PHE A 25 -6.28 -11.77 -16.65
C PHE A 25 -5.45 -12.89 -16.01
N LEU A 26 -5.66 -13.19 -14.72
CA LEU A 26 -4.95 -14.28 -14.04
C LEU A 26 -5.21 -15.64 -14.69
N ALA A 27 -6.37 -15.87 -15.30
CA ALA A 27 -6.61 -17.11 -16.04
C ALA A 27 -5.63 -17.30 -17.23
N TYR A 28 -5.18 -16.23 -17.89
CA TYR A 28 -4.15 -16.32 -18.95
C TYR A 28 -2.76 -16.68 -18.42
N ILE A 29 -2.54 -16.48 -17.12
CA ILE A 29 -1.27 -16.79 -16.44
C ILE A 29 -1.36 -18.16 -15.78
N GLU A 30 -2.30 -18.34 -14.86
CA GLU A 30 -2.47 -19.55 -14.03
C GLU A 30 -3.11 -20.70 -14.81
N GLY A 31 -3.87 -20.39 -15.87
CA GLY A 31 -4.74 -21.33 -16.56
C GLY A 31 -6.05 -21.56 -15.80
N GLY A 32 -6.99 -22.24 -16.45
CA GLY A 32 -8.28 -22.60 -15.84
C GLY A 32 -9.44 -21.68 -16.23
N PRO A 33 -10.58 -21.78 -15.52
CA PRO A 33 -11.82 -21.16 -15.93
C PRO A 33 -11.76 -19.64 -15.86
N VAL A 34 -12.31 -18.97 -16.88
CA VAL A 34 -12.40 -17.50 -16.91
C VAL A 34 -13.70 -17.04 -16.25
N PRO A 35 -13.67 -16.03 -15.37
CA PRO A 35 -14.90 -15.41 -14.88
C PRO A 35 -15.77 -14.86 -16.02
N ASP A 36 -17.07 -15.18 -15.97
CA ASP A 36 -18.11 -14.66 -16.87
C ASP A 36 -17.88 -14.95 -18.37
N GLY A 37 -17.16 -16.03 -18.69
CA GLY A 37 -16.97 -16.47 -20.07
C GLY A 37 -16.98 -17.99 -20.21
N GLU A 38 -17.21 -18.45 -21.43
CA GLU A 38 -17.05 -19.87 -21.79
C GLU A 38 -15.57 -20.19 -22.03
N GLY A 39 -15.16 -21.40 -21.63
CA GLY A 39 -13.82 -21.95 -21.86
C GLY A 39 -12.82 -21.75 -20.72
N ALA A 40 -11.89 -22.71 -20.60
CA ALA A 40 -10.70 -22.60 -19.76
C ALA A 40 -9.54 -22.01 -20.58
N GLN A 41 -8.73 -21.17 -19.95
CA GLN A 41 -7.47 -20.72 -20.54
C GLN A 41 -6.38 -21.78 -20.32
N VAL A 42 -5.49 -21.88 -21.30
CA VAL A 42 -4.32 -22.76 -21.24
C VAL A 42 -3.37 -22.33 -20.12
N GLY A 43 -3.23 -21.02 -19.91
CA GLY A 43 -2.29 -20.44 -18.97
C GLY A 43 -0.88 -20.36 -19.54
N SER A 44 -0.06 -19.54 -18.89
CA SER A 44 1.36 -19.39 -19.17
C SER A 44 2.15 -20.64 -18.79
N VAL A 45 3.33 -20.84 -19.40
CA VAL A 45 4.30 -21.86 -19.00
C VAL A 45 4.78 -21.59 -17.57
N ASP A 46 4.99 -20.32 -17.22
CA ASP A 46 5.21 -19.85 -15.85
C ASP A 46 3.88 -19.30 -15.28
N PRO A 47 3.19 -20.05 -14.42
CA PRO A 47 1.90 -19.66 -13.85
C PRO A 47 2.04 -18.74 -12.63
N SER A 48 3.24 -18.25 -12.30
CA SER A 48 3.39 -17.33 -11.17
C SER A 48 2.61 -16.03 -11.42
N PRO A 49 1.90 -15.49 -10.42
CA PRO A 49 1.08 -14.30 -10.62
C PRO A 49 1.96 -13.09 -11.00
N PRO A 50 1.40 -12.09 -11.72
CA PRO A 50 2.11 -10.87 -12.04
C PRO A 50 2.70 -10.24 -10.78
N ARG A 51 3.97 -9.80 -10.86
CA ARG A 51 4.71 -9.28 -9.70
C ARG A 51 4.00 -8.09 -9.05
N ILE A 52 3.44 -7.23 -9.88
CA ILE A 52 2.69 -6.03 -9.51
C ILE A 52 1.86 -5.57 -10.71
N ASP A 53 0.81 -4.80 -10.46
CA ASP A 53 0.03 -4.11 -11.48
C ASP A 53 -0.17 -2.63 -11.13
N TRP A 54 -0.46 -1.82 -12.15
CA TRP A 54 -0.55 -0.36 -12.00
C TRP A 54 -1.50 0.29 -13.03
N PRO A 55 -2.27 1.35 -12.71
CA PRO A 55 -3.02 2.11 -13.72
C PRO A 55 -2.09 2.83 -14.70
N TYR A 56 -2.45 2.89 -15.98
CA TYR A 56 -1.67 3.58 -17.01
C TYR A 56 -2.55 4.23 -18.08
N LEU A 57 -2.19 5.44 -18.49
CA LEU A 57 -2.94 6.20 -19.49
C LEU A 57 -2.13 6.29 -20.77
N THR A 58 -2.78 6.04 -21.90
CA THR A 58 -2.18 6.20 -23.23
C THR A 58 -2.93 7.27 -24.03
N GLY A 59 -2.23 7.93 -24.95
CA GLY A 59 -2.80 8.89 -25.90
C GLY A 59 -3.53 8.21 -27.06
N TRP A 60 -3.53 6.87 -27.10
CA TRP A 60 -4.23 6.09 -28.11
C TRP A 60 -5.71 6.02 -27.76
N ASP A 61 -6.56 5.96 -28.78
CA ASP A 61 -8.00 5.92 -28.62
C ASP A 61 -8.50 4.47 -28.64
N LEU A 62 -9.26 4.10 -27.61
CA LEU A 62 -9.95 2.83 -27.53
C LEU A 62 -11.11 2.83 -28.53
N GLN A 63 -11.14 1.82 -29.38
CA GLN A 63 -12.20 1.60 -30.35
C GLN A 63 -12.67 0.15 -30.26
N PHE A 64 -13.84 -0.12 -30.83
CA PHE A 64 -14.42 -1.45 -30.89
C PHE A 64 -14.65 -1.85 -32.33
N ALA A 65 -14.19 -3.04 -32.70
CA ALA A 65 -14.29 -3.60 -34.05
C ALA A 65 -14.49 -5.11 -34.00
N PHE A 66 -14.63 -5.71 -35.19
CA PHE A 66 -14.89 -7.14 -35.38
C PHE A 66 -16.20 -7.60 -34.70
N HIS A 67 -16.46 -8.90 -34.75
CA HIS A 67 -17.58 -9.49 -34.03
C HIS A 67 -17.08 -10.76 -33.32
N SER A 68 -16.97 -10.69 -32.00
CA SER A 68 -16.58 -11.84 -31.19
C SER A 68 -17.80 -12.67 -30.84
N ALA A 69 -17.82 -13.94 -31.26
CA ALA A 69 -18.85 -14.89 -30.85
C ALA A 69 -18.89 -15.06 -29.31
N ARG A 70 -17.72 -15.02 -28.66
CA ARG A 70 -17.60 -15.11 -27.19
C ARG A 70 -18.30 -13.96 -26.46
N TRP A 71 -18.24 -12.75 -27.03
CA TRP A 71 -18.80 -11.56 -26.41
C TRP A 71 -20.15 -11.14 -26.99
N GLY A 72 -20.53 -11.62 -28.17
CA GLY A 72 -21.71 -11.19 -28.89
C GLY A 72 -21.63 -9.74 -29.37
N GLY A 73 -20.44 -9.23 -29.69
CA GLY A 73 -20.23 -7.83 -30.09
C GLY A 73 -18.78 -7.50 -30.45
N GLY A 74 -18.53 -6.22 -30.72
CA GLY A 74 -17.19 -5.69 -31.02
C GLY A 74 -16.22 -5.78 -29.84
N VAL A 75 -14.95 -6.02 -30.15
CA VAL A 75 -13.86 -6.14 -29.18
C VAL A 75 -12.92 -4.95 -29.24
N ALA A 76 -12.26 -4.68 -28.12
CA ALA A 76 -11.41 -3.52 -27.93
C ALA A 76 -10.13 -3.58 -28.77
N TYR A 77 -9.74 -2.45 -29.37
CA TYR A 77 -8.42 -2.23 -29.94
C TYR A 77 -7.98 -0.78 -29.73
N LEU A 78 -6.69 -0.51 -29.87
CA LEU A 78 -6.11 0.82 -29.76
C LEU A 78 -5.83 1.37 -31.15
N ALA A 79 -6.50 2.46 -31.49
CA ALA A 79 -6.21 3.26 -32.66
C ALA A 79 -5.25 4.40 -32.29
N GLN A 80 -4.29 4.68 -33.16
CA GLN A 80 -3.42 5.84 -32.97
C GLN A 80 -4.26 7.11 -33.12
N SER A 81 -4.26 7.97 -32.10
CA SER A 81 -4.98 9.23 -32.15
C SER A 81 -4.16 10.28 -32.91
N ASN A 82 -4.84 11.14 -33.67
CA ASN A 82 -4.25 12.38 -34.20
C ASN A 82 -3.93 13.39 -33.07
N ARG A 83 -4.42 13.14 -31.84
CA ARG A 83 -4.14 13.95 -30.65
C ARG A 83 -2.95 13.33 -29.90
N ALA A 84 -1.75 13.83 -30.16
CA ALA A 84 -0.49 13.29 -29.64
C ALA A 84 -0.24 13.49 -28.13
N THR A 85 -1.24 13.95 -27.36
CA THR A 85 -1.03 14.34 -25.95
C THR A 85 -1.64 13.33 -24.99
N LEU A 86 -0.80 12.69 -24.18
CA LEU A 86 -1.20 11.82 -23.09
C LEU A 86 -2.23 12.53 -22.17
N PRO A 87 -3.28 11.81 -21.70
CA PRO A 87 -4.15 12.35 -20.66
C PRO A 87 -3.34 12.65 -19.39
N ARG A 88 -3.66 13.75 -18.71
CA ARG A 88 -2.95 14.12 -17.46
C ARG A 88 -3.30 13.21 -16.29
N ASP A 89 -4.55 12.77 -16.24
CA ASP A 89 -5.09 11.89 -15.21
C ASP A 89 -6.33 11.14 -15.74
N ALA A 90 -6.92 10.28 -14.91
CA ALA A 90 -8.09 9.48 -15.29
C ALA A 90 -9.32 10.34 -15.67
N ARG A 91 -9.54 11.49 -15.05
CA ARG A 91 -10.68 12.36 -15.40
C ARG A 91 -10.51 13.02 -16.75
N ASP A 92 -9.27 13.38 -17.06
CA ASP A 92 -8.89 13.86 -18.38
C ASP A 92 -9.02 12.74 -19.43
N ALA A 93 -8.74 11.49 -19.03
CA ALA A 93 -8.91 10.32 -19.88
C ALA A 93 -10.38 9.99 -20.22
N VAL A 94 -11.35 10.50 -19.44
CA VAL A 94 -12.78 10.49 -19.81
C VAL A 94 -13.00 11.15 -21.18
N LYS A 95 -12.21 12.18 -21.51
CA LYS A 95 -12.38 13.00 -22.73
C LYS A 95 -11.47 12.60 -23.88
N ARG A 96 -10.34 11.94 -23.63
CA ARG A 96 -9.35 11.57 -24.65
C ARG A 96 -8.46 10.40 -24.22
N GLY A 97 -7.88 9.70 -25.18
CA GLY A 97 -6.96 8.61 -24.89
C GLY A 97 -7.66 7.40 -24.29
N THR A 98 -6.88 6.51 -23.66
CA THR A 98 -7.36 5.24 -23.11
C THR A 98 -6.78 4.98 -21.73
N MET A 99 -7.64 4.45 -20.86
CA MET A 99 -7.28 3.91 -19.56
C MET A 99 -6.89 2.44 -19.72
N CYS A 100 -5.66 2.13 -19.33
CA CYS A 100 -5.09 0.79 -19.33
C CYS A 100 -4.77 0.32 -17.90
N ARG A 101 -4.50 -0.97 -17.75
CA ARG A 101 -3.84 -1.53 -16.57
C ARG A 101 -2.53 -2.17 -17.02
N LEU A 102 -1.47 -1.90 -16.28
CA LEU A 102 -0.17 -2.52 -16.47
C LEU A 102 -0.08 -3.77 -15.60
N TYR A 103 0.46 -4.84 -16.15
CA TYR A 103 0.94 -5.99 -15.38
C TYR A 103 2.44 -6.16 -15.61
N LEU A 104 3.22 -6.27 -14.54
CA LEU A 104 4.65 -6.58 -14.64
C LEU A 104 4.81 -8.07 -14.82
N LEU A 105 5.13 -8.47 -16.04
CA LEU A 105 5.27 -9.86 -16.46
C LEU A 105 6.74 -10.17 -16.76
N SER A 106 7.13 -11.44 -16.64
CA SER A 106 8.31 -11.89 -17.36
C SER A 106 8.09 -11.76 -18.88
N HIS A 107 9.17 -11.63 -19.63
CA HIS A 107 9.14 -11.61 -21.09
C HIS A 107 8.37 -12.83 -21.64
N ASP A 108 8.63 -13.98 -21.06
CA ASP A 108 8.02 -15.26 -21.42
C ASP A 108 6.51 -15.29 -21.13
N GLN A 109 6.08 -14.77 -19.98
CA GLN A 109 4.66 -14.62 -19.67
C GLN A 109 3.95 -13.69 -20.67
N PHE A 110 4.60 -12.60 -21.09
CA PHE A 110 4.03 -11.70 -22.10
C PHE A 110 3.88 -12.39 -23.46
N VAL A 111 4.87 -13.18 -23.88
CA VAL A 111 4.81 -13.99 -25.10
C VAL A 111 3.66 -15.00 -25.04
N ASP A 112 3.52 -15.69 -23.91
CA ASP A 112 2.46 -16.68 -23.71
C ASP A 112 1.06 -16.04 -23.74
N VAL A 113 0.92 -14.82 -23.21
CA VAL A 113 -0.33 -14.04 -23.30
C VAL A 113 -0.62 -13.62 -24.75
N LEU A 114 0.38 -13.15 -25.49
CA LEU A 114 0.22 -12.75 -26.90
C LEU A 114 -0.23 -13.92 -27.79
N ILE A 115 0.31 -15.12 -27.55
CA ILE A 115 -0.06 -16.35 -28.26
C ILE A 115 -1.51 -16.72 -27.96
N GLN A 116 -1.90 -16.74 -26.69
CA GLN A 116 -3.26 -17.09 -26.25
C GLN A 116 -4.31 -16.09 -26.76
N GLU A 117 -4.00 -14.79 -26.83
CA GLU A 117 -4.93 -13.76 -27.35
C GLU A 117 -5.15 -13.85 -28.86
N ASN A 118 -4.35 -14.65 -29.58
CA ASN A 118 -4.54 -14.95 -30.99
C ASN A 118 -4.82 -16.45 -31.21
N ASP A 119 -5.51 -17.07 -30.24
CA ASP A 119 -6.00 -18.46 -30.26
C ASP A 119 -4.92 -19.54 -30.42
N GLY A 120 -3.68 -19.24 -30.05
CA GLY A 120 -2.59 -20.20 -29.97
C GLY A 120 -2.43 -20.84 -28.59
N ASP A 121 -1.68 -21.94 -28.53
CA ASP A 121 -1.32 -22.63 -27.29
C ASP A 121 0.20 -22.56 -27.06
N PRO A 122 0.67 -21.77 -26.07
CA PRO A 122 2.11 -21.62 -25.80
C PRO A 122 2.77 -22.88 -25.22
N LYS A 123 1.99 -23.84 -24.71
CA LYS A 123 2.48 -25.11 -24.13
C LYS A 123 2.54 -26.23 -25.17
N ALA A 124 1.68 -26.18 -26.19
CA ALA A 124 1.62 -27.20 -27.23
C ALA A 124 2.61 -26.96 -28.40
N ASP A 125 2.99 -25.70 -28.68
CA ASP A 125 3.88 -25.36 -29.79
C ASP A 125 5.10 -24.51 -29.35
N PRO A 126 6.20 -25.17 -28.95
CA PRO A 126 7.45 -24.49 -28.60
C PRO A 126 8.09 -23.71 -29.75
N GLY A 127 7.87 -24.13 -31.01
CA GLY A 127 8.43 -23.48 -32.19
C GLY A 127 7.75 -22.14 -32.49
N LEU A 128 6.42 -22.11 -32.36
CA LEU A 128 5.64 -20.88 -32.35
C LEU A 128 6.10 -19.95 -31.23
N ARG A 129 6.20 -20.48 -30.00
CA ARG A 129 6.62 -19.70 -28.83
C ARG A 129 7.98 -19.03 -29.02
N GLU A 130 8.96 -19.76 -29.55
CA GLU A 130 10.28 -19.22 -29.88
C GLU A 130 10.21 -18.14 -30.97
N THR A 131 9.40 -18.35 -32.00
CA THR A 131 9.20 -17.38 -33.09
C THR A 131 8.61 -16.06 -32.56
N VAL A 132 7.57 -16.14 -31.75
CA VAL A 132 6.93 -14.96 -31.13
C VAL A 132 7.87 -14.29 -30.12
N SER A 133 8.61 -15.08 -29.33
CA SER A 133 9.61 -14.59 -28.38
C SER A 133 10.69 -13.73 -29.06
N ARG A 134 11.22 -14.22 -30.19
CA ARG A 134 12.17 -13.46 -31.01
C ARG A 134 11.56 -12.18 -31.54
N PHE A 135 10.35 -12.26 -32.09
CA PHE A 135 9.63 -11.08 -32.58
C PHE A 135 9.46 -10.03 -31.49
N VAL A 136 9.00 -10.40 -30.29
CA VAL A 136 8.85 -9.48 -29.15
C VAL A 136 10.20 -8.88 -28.77
N THR A 137 11.26 -9.69 -28.73
CA THR A 137 12.60 -9.22 -28.38
C THR A 137 13.13 -8.19 -29.36
N GLU A 138 13.02 -8.43 -30.67
CA GLU A 138 13.43 -7.49 -31.70
C GLU A 138 12.56 -6.23 -31.76
N SER A 139 11.34 -6.32 -31.23
CA SER A 139 10.32 -5.28 -31.37
C SER A 139 10.07 -4.51 -30.07
N ARG A 140 10.81 -4.81 -28.99
CA ARG A 140 10.61 -4.17 -27.67
C ARG A 140 10.86 -2.66 -27.71
N ASP A 141 11.78 -2.22 -28.56
CA ASP A 141 12.19 -0.83 -28.76
C ASP A 141 11.58 -0.23 -30.04
N THR A 142 10.53 -0.85 -30.57
CA THR A 142 9.85 -0.38 -31.80
C THR A 142 9.26 1.03 -31.59
N PRO A 143 9.22 1.87 -32.62
CA PRO A 143 8.55 3.17 -32.54
C PRO A 143 7.06 3.02 -32.23
N ALA A 144 6.42 4.15 -31.89
CA ALA A 144 5.02 4.16 -31.46
C ALA A 144 4.07 3.56 -32.50
N ASP A 145 4.36 3.62 -33.80
CA ASP A 145 3.52 3.01 -34.83
C ASP A 145 3.37 1.49 -34.68
N GLY A 146 4.34 0.82 -34.05
CA GLY A 146 4.32 -0.61 -33.75
C GLY A 146 4.78 -1.48 -34.92
N ARG A 147 5.07 -2.76 -34.63
CA ARG A 147 5.49 -3.76 -35.62
C ARG A 147 4.40 -4.82 -35.76
N LEU A 148 4.13 -5.22 -36.99
CA LEU A 148 3.19 -6.31 -37.28
C LEU A 148 3.94 -7.65 -37.28
N LEU A 149 3.38 -8.62 -36.56
CA LEU A 149 3.83 -10.00 -36.65
C LEU A 149 3.49 -10.55 -38.05
N PRO A 150 4.36 -11.34 -38.72
CA PRO A 150 4.11 -11.87 -40.06
C PRO A 150 2.87 -12.75 -40.18
N ASP A 151 2.30 -12.81 -41.39
CA ASP A 151 1.12 -13.64 -41.70
C ASP A 151 1.42 -15.12 -41.50
N GLY A 152 0.42 -15.85 -41.01
CA GLY A 152 0.50 -17.29 -40.77
C GLY A 152 1.30 -17.72 -39.54
N VAL A 153 1.84 -16.78 -38.75
CA VAL A 153 2.52 -17.11 -37.47
C VAL A 153 1.50 -17.47 -36.38
N LEU A 154 0.46 -16.67 -36.19
CA LEU A 154 -0.59 -16.92 -35.20
C LEU A 154 -1.88 -17.40 -35.87
N ALA A 155 -2.68 -18.19 -35.13
CA ALA A 155 -3.90 -18.82 -35.64
C ALA A 155 -4.97 -17.78 -36.02
N THR A 156 -5.12 -16.72 -35.21
CA THR A 156 -5.95 -15.56 -35.57
C THR A 156 -5.17 -14.29 -35.81
N GLY A 157 -5.82 -13.37 -36.54
CA GLY A 157 -5.21 -12.15 -37.06
C GLY A 157 -5.37 -10.91 -36.19
N TRP A 158 -6.21 -10.96 -35.15
CA TRP A 158 -6.83 -9.74 -34.61
C TRP A 158 -5.87 -8.88 -33.77
N TYR A 159 -4.89 -9.47 -33.09
CA TYR A 159 -3.99 -8.76 -32.17
C TYR A 159 -2.51 -8.94 -32.53
N ARG A 160 -2.18 -8.79 -33.81
CA ARG A 160 -0.83 -9.05 -34.35
C ARG A 160 0.11 -7.86 -34.37
N ARG A 161 -0.35 -6.66 -33.99
CA ARG A 161 0.49 -5.45 -33.95
C ARG A 161 1.04 -5.21 -32.55
N LEU A 162 2.33 -5.41 -32.35
CA LEU A 162 3.01 -5.07 -31.10
C LEU A 162 3.37 -3.58 -31.09
N VAL A 163 3.00 -2.88 -30.03
CA VAL A 163 3.22 -1.44 -29.87
C VAL A 163 3.98 -1.18 -28.57
N SER A 164 5.01 -0.34 -28.66
CA SER A 164 5.67 0.23 -27.48
C SER A 164 4.99 1.55 -27.10
N LEU A 165 4.46 1.63 -25.88
CA LEU A 165 3.83 2.81 -25.30
C LEU A 165 4.82 3.64 -24.45
N GLY A 166 6.12 3.36 -24.57
CA GLY A 166 7.18 4.01 -23.81
C GLY A 166 7.78 3.08 -22.75
N HIS A 167 8.33 3.66 -21.69
CA HIS A 167 9.06 2.93 -20.66
C HIS A 167 8.58 3.33 -19.26
N ARG A 168 8.64 2.38 -18.34
CA ARG A 168 8.44 2.59 -16.89
C ARG A 168 9.42 1.71 -16.13
N ASP A 169 10.11 2.28 -15.15
CA ASP A 169 11.13 1.56 -14.35
C ASP A 169 12.17 0.85 -15.23
N GLU A 170 12.64 1.56 -16.27
CA GLU A 170 13.58 1.09 -17.30
C GLU A 170 13.09 -0.12 -18.13
N LYS A 171 11.80 -0.49 -18.01
CA LYS A 171 11.19 -1.59 -18.75
C LYS A 171 10.21 -1.07 -19.79
N PRO A 172 10.16 -1.69 -20.98
CA PRO A 172 9.25 -1.27 -22.03
C PRO A 172 7.80 -1.56 -21.60
N ILE A 173 6.92 -0.62 -21.92
CA ILE A 173 5.47 -0.78 -21.81
C ILE A 173 4.99 -1.27 -23.17
N LEU A 174 4.68 -2.56 -23.23
CA LEU A 174 4.24 -3.22 -24.44
C LEU A 174 2.74 -3.48 -24.40
N THR A 175 2.13 -3.35 -25.56
CA THR A 175 0.76 -3.83 -25.80
C THR A 175 0.69 -4.45 -27.17
N PHE A 176 -0.37 -5.19 -27.43
CA PHE A 176 -0.69 -5.68 -28.76
C PHE A 176 -2.08 -5.24 -29.15
N THR A 177 -2.26 -4.94 -30.43
CA THR A 177 -3.51 -4.43 -30.97
C THR A 177 -3.68 -4.88 -32.42
N THR A 178 -4.79 -4.48 -33.03
CA THR A 178 -5.08 -4.82 -34.42
C THR A 178 -4.31 -3.95 -35.40
N GLU A 179 -4.32 -4.38 -36.66
CA GLU A 179 -3.79 -3.58 -37.77
C GLU A 179 -4.61 -2.29 -37.97
N ARG A 180 -4.10 -1.36 -38.78
CA ARG A 180 -4.82 -0.12 -39.04
C ARG A 180 -6.00 -0.41 -39.99
N ASP A 181 -7.07 0.36 -39.84
CA ASP A 181 -8.26 0.37 -40.70
C ASP A 181 -9.25 -0.80 -40.53
N VAL A 182 -9.90 -0.86 -39.36
CA VAL A 182 -11.01 -1.78 -39.09
C VAL A 182 -12.30 -1.03 -38.80
N ASP A 183 -13.41 -1.53 -39.34
CA ASP A 183 -14.73 -0.90 -39.17
C ASP A 183 -15.24 -1.02 -37.74
N PHE A 184 -15.94 0.02 -37.30
CA PHE A 184 -16.53 0.06 -35.96
C PHE A 184 -17.64 -0.99 -35.82
N SER A 185 -17.62 -1.70 -34.70
CA SER A 185 -18.64 -2.65 -34.29
C SER A 185 -18.96 -2.43 -32.81
N ALA A 186 -20.25 -2.30 -32.49
CA ALA A 186 -20.68 -1.97 -31.14
C ALA A 186 -20.32 -3.12 -30.16
N PRO A 187 -19.72 -2.82 -28.99
CA PRO A 187 -19.48 -3.83 -27.96
C PRO A 187 -20.79 -4.27 -27.31
N SER A 188 -20.81 -5.50 -26.81
CA SER A 188 -21.95 -6.01 -26.05
C SER A 188 -21.98 -5.45 -24.62
N ALA A 189 -23.16 -5.50 -23.99
CA ALA A 189 -23.33 -5.07 -22.60
C ALA A 189 -22.47 -5.88 -21.62
N SER A 190 -22.33 -7.19 -21.83
CA SER A 190 -21.48 -8.05 -20.98
C SER A 190 -19.99 -7.73 -21.11
N TYR A 191 -19.54 -7.37 -22.32
CA TYR A 191 -18.17 -6.93 -22.56
C TYR A 191 -17.88 -5.59 -21.89
N LEU A 192 -18.78 -4.61 -22.05
CA LEU A 192 -18.67 -3.31 -21.38
C LEU A 192 -18.71 -3.44 -19.86
N LYS A 193 -19.56 -4.31 -19.30
CA LYS A 193 -19.58 -4.61 -17.86
C LYS A 193 -18.23 -5.15 -17.38
N THR A 194 -17.60 -6.03 -18.15
CA THR A 194 -16.28 -6.59 -17.82
C THR A 194 -15.20 -5.52 -17.82
N ILE A 195 -15.18 -4.65 -18.83
CA ILE A 195 -14.27 -3.50 -18.88
C ILE A 195 -14.53 -2.56 -17.69
N ALA A 196 -15.80 -2.25 -17.40
CA ALA A 196 -16.18 -1.40 -16.26
C ALA A 196 -15.68 -1.95 -14.92
N LEU A 197 -15.82 -3.26 -14.68
CA LEU A 197 -15.28 -3.91 -13.48
C LEU A 197 -13.76 -3.77 -13.39
N GLY A 198 -13.03 -4.01 -14.50
CA GLY A 198 -11.58 -3.83 -14.54
C GLY A 198 -11.14 -2.38 -14.33
N LEU A 199 -11.90 -1.41 -14.85
CA LEU A 199 -11.66 0.01 -14.62
C LEU A 199 -11.96 0.42 -13.18
N LEU A 200 -12.99 -0.14 -12.53
CA LEU A 200 -13.25 0.10 -11.10
C LEU A 200 -12.11 -0.46 -10.22
N GLU A 201 -11.52 -1.59 -10.61
CA GLU A 201 -10.36 -2.16 -9.93
C GLU A 201 -9.09 -1.31 -10.11
N ALA A 202 -8.80 -0.88 -11.34
CA ALA A 202 -7.57 -0.15 -11.68
C ALA A 202 -7.65 1.35 -11.38
N TYR A 203 -8.84 1.93 -11.50
CA TYR A 203 -9.16 3.35 -11.33
C TYR A 203 -10.32 3.55 -10.36
N PRO A 204 -10.18 3.14 -9.08
CA PRO A 204 -11.25 3.30 -8.10
C PRO A 204 -11.69 4.78 -7.97
N GLN A 205 -10.87 5.76 -8.38
CA GLN A 205 -11.12 7.23 -8.42
C GLN A 205 -12.23 7.70 -9.32
N LEU A 206 -12.64 6.92 -10.31
CA LEU A 206 -13.72 7.33 -11.19
C LEU A 206 -15.05 7.28 -10.45
N THR A 207 -15.83 8.35 -10.57
CA THR A 207 -17.24 8.28 -10.19
C THR A 207 -18.00 7.38 -11.17
N THR A 208 -19.19 6.93 -10.78
CA THR A 208 -20.10 6.21 -11.69
C THR A 208 -20.31 7.03 -12.97
N ASP A 209 -20.58 8.33 -12.85
CA ASP A 209 -20.79 9.23 -13.99
C ASP A 209 -19.55 9.34 -14.88
N GLU A 210 -18.35 9.51 -14.30
CA GLU A 210 -17.10 9.61 -15.05
C GLU A 210 -16.79 8.30 -15.81
N LEU A 211 -17.08 7.15 -15.19
CA LEU A 211 -16.93 5.84 -15.82
C LEU A 211 -17.95 5.64 -16.95
N THR A 212 -19.20 6.04 -16.73
CA THR A 212 -20.27 6.02 -17.74
C THR A 212 -19.90 6.88 -18.93
N ASP A 213 -19.46 8.12 -18.70
CA ASP A 213 -19.03 9.04 -19.76
C ASP A 213 -17.83 8.49 -20.55
N TYR A 214 -16.85 7.91 -19.85
CA TYR A 214 -15.68 7.29 -20.50
C TYR A 214 -16.10 6.16 -21.44
N LEU A 215 -16.94 5.24 -20.95
CA LEU A 215 -17.40 4.11 -21.75
C LEU A 215 -18.34 4.57 -22.88
N ALA A 216 -19.17 5.59 -22.66
CA ALA A 216 -20.06 6.15 -23.68
C ALA A 216 -19.24 6.71 -24.84
N ARG A 217 -18.18 7.48 -24.54
CA ARG A 217 -17.23 7.97 -25.56
C ARG A 217 -16.59 6.82 -26.34
N CYS A 218 -16.02 5.83 -25.65
CA CYS A 218 -15.28 4.74 -26.30
C CYS A 218 -16.20 3.84 -27.14
N ALA A 219 -17.39 3.53 -26.63
CA ALA A 219 -18.38 2.67 -27.28
C ALA A 219 -19.25 3.40 -28.31
N ARG A 220 -19.01 4.71 -28.55
CA ARG A 220 -19.85 5.57 -29.40
C ARG A 220 -21.35 5.46 -29.05
N SER A 221 -21.64 5.44 -27.75
CA SER A 221 -22.98 5.29 -27.17
C SER A 221 -23.35 6.52 -26.33
N SER A 222 -24.60 6.60 -25.85
CA SER A 222 -25.03 7.64 -24.92
C SER A 222 -24.81 7.20 -23.45
N PRO A 223 -24.55 8.12 -22.52
CA PRO A 223 -24.45 7.80 -21.10
C PRO A 223 -25.70 7.10 -20.55
N GLU A 224 -26.89 7.51 -20.99
CA GLU A 224 -28.17 6.93 -20.55
C GLU A 224 -28.30 5.45 -20.95
N ALA A 225 -27.77 5.08 -22.11
CA ALA A 225 -27.76 3.69 -22.57
C ALA A 225 -26.80 2.80 -21.77
N LEU A 226 -25.79 3.39 -21.10
CA LEU A 226 -24.79 2.67 -20.33
C LEU A 226 -25.03 2.71 -18.81
N ASP A 227 -25.90 3.60 -18.32
CA ASP A 227 -26.16 3.78 -16.89
C ASP A 227 -26.50 2.48 -16.16
N ALA A 228 -27.39 1.66 -16.74
CA ALA A 228 -27.76 0.37 -16.17
C ALA A 228 -26.58 -0.62 -16.11
N ILE A 229 -25.72 -0.62 -17.13
CA ILE A 229 -24.55 -1.51 -17.23
C ILE A 229 -23.51 -1.10 -16.19
N VAL A 230 -23.21 0.19 -16.08
CA VAL A 230 -22.21 0.72 -15.14
C VAL A 230 -22.71 0.58 -13.70
N THR A 231 -23.98 0.88 -13.44
CA THR A 231 -24.59 0.68 -12.11
C THR A 231 -24.53 -0.79 -11.68
N ASP A 232 -24.81 -1.72 -12.59
CA ASP A 232 -24.68 -3.15 -12.33
C ASP A 232 -23.22 -3.58 -12.08
N ALA A 233 -22.26 -3.02 -12.83
CA ALA A 233 -20.83 -3.23 -12.59
C ALA A 233 -20.40 -2.71 -11.22
N VAL A 234 -20.80 -1.50 -10.83
CA VAL A 234 -20.53 -0.91 -9.51
C VAL A 234 -21.11 -1.79 -8.40
N ARG A 235 -22.37 -2.22 -8.53
CA ARG A 235 -22.98 -3.16 -7.57
C ARG A 235 -22.19 -4.46 -7.47
N THR A 236 -21.87 -5.09 -8.60
CA THR A 236 -21.09 -6.34 -8.65
C THR A 236 -19.71 -6.17 -8.02
N TYR A 237 -19.06 -5.03 -8.26
CA TYR A 237 -17.77 -4.69 -7.66
C TYR A 237 -17.86 -4.53 -6.14
N LEU A 238 -18.89 -3.84 -5.65
CA LEU A 238 -19.11 -3.65 -4.22
C LEU A 238 -19.44 -4.98 -3.52
N GLU A 239 -20.30 -5.81 -4.12
CA GLU A 239 -20.64 -7.13 -3.58
C GLU A 239 -19.46 -8.10 -3.58
N SER A 240 -18.66 -8.14 -4.65
CA SER A 240 -17.47 -8.97 -4.71
C SER A 240 -16.43 -8.50 -3.70
N SER A 241 -16.29 -7.19 -3.50
CA SER A 241 -15.41 -6.62 -2.47
C SER A 241 -15.90 -6.98 -1.06
N ALA A 242 -17.21 -6.87 -0.79
CA ALA A 242 -17.80 -7.29 0.47
C ALA A 242 -17.61 -8.80 0.73
N ARG A 243 -17.83 -9.65 -0.28
CA ARG A 243 -17.59 -11.10 -0.20
C ARG A 243 -16.13 -11.45 0.04
N ARG A 244 -15.19 -10.79 -0.65
CA ARG A 244 -13.75 -10.96 -0.40
C ARG A 244 -13.37 -10.56 1.02
N CYS A 245 -13.87 -9.43 1.51
CA CYS A 245 -13.64 -9.02 2.89
C CYS A 245 -14.27 -9.99 3.90
N ALA A 246 -15.45 -10.56 3.60
CA ALA A 246 -16.06 -11.60 4.44
C ALA A 246 -15.27 -12.92 4.40
N HIS A 247 -14.72 -13.30 3.24
CA HIS A 247 -13.88 -14.48 3.12
C HIS A 247 -12.58 -14.34 3.92
N LEU A 248 -11.98 -13.15 3.99
CA LEU A 248 -10.85 -12.89 4.90
C LEU A 248 -11.20 -13.10 6.37
N SER A 249 -12.44 -12.77 6.76
CA SER A 249 -12.94 -12.99 8.12
C SER A 249 -13.08 -14.50 8.40
N GLU A 250 -13.65 -15.26 7.47
CA GLU A 250 -13.77 -16.71 7.59
C GLU A 250 -12.43 -17.46 7.47
N SER A 251 -11.51 -16.99 6.64
CA SER A 251 -10.18 -17.59 6.46
C SER A 251 -9.22 -17.28 7.60
N ALA A 252 -9.37 -16.12 8.26
CA ALA A 252 -8.69 -15.82 9.51
C ALA A 252 -9.16 -16.73 10.65
N ASP A 253 -10.45 -17.11 10.65
CA ASP A 253 -11.01 -18.08 11.60
C ASP A 253 -10.61 -19.53 11.26
N ARG A 254 -10.47 -19.86 9.98
CA ARG A 254 -10.09 -21.19 9.46
C ARG A 254 -8.65 -21.28 8.94
N GLY A 255 -7.70 -20.57 9.55
CA GLY A 255 -6.26 -20.83 9.44
C GLY A 255 -5.70 -21.17 8.04
N GLY A 256 -6.17 -20.54 6.97
CA GLY A 256 -5.78 -20.96 5.61
C GLY A 256 -6.23 -20.03 4.49
N ILE A 257 -5.48 -18.94 4.28
CA ILE A 257 -5.14 -18.50 2.93
C ILE A 257 -3.63 -18.33 2.91
N GLY A 258 -2.96 -19.11 2.07
CA GLY A 258 -1.52 -19.03 1.87
C GLY A 258 -1.13 -17.71 1.21
N TYR A 259 -0.55 -16.82 1.99
CA TYR A 259 0.72 -16.18 1.62
C TYR A 259 1.68 -16.58 2.74
N GLY A 260 2.63 -17.49 2.48
CA GLY A 260 3.55 -18.05 3.49
C GLY A 260 4.26 -16.95 4.30
N GLU A 261 4.56 -17.08 5.60
CA GLU A 261 4.64 -18.23 6.50
C GLU A 261 3.81 -17.98 7.77
N HIS A 262 3.34 -19.08 8.35
CA HIS A 262 2.57 -19.19 9.57
C HIS A 262 3.18 -18.42 10.77
N ASP A 263 2.36 -17.56 11.39
CA ASP A 263 2.33 -17.41 12.85
C ASP A 263 0.85 -17.23 13.24
N GLY A 264 0.26 -18.29 13.81
CA GLY A 264 -1.19 -18.46 13.94
C GLY A 264 -1.85 -17.48 14.92
N HIS A 265 -2.72 -16.61 14.42
CA HIS A 265 -3.60 -15.74 15.21
C HIS A 265 -5.03 -15.81 14.66
N GLN A 266 -5.93 -16.50 15.38
CA GLN A 266 -7.39 -16.39 15.20
C GLN A 266 -7.86 -15.09 15.86
N GLY A 267 -8.12 -14.06 15.07
CA GLY A 267 -8.71 -12.80 15.53
C GLY A 267 -10.00 -12.52 14.76
N ARG A 268 -11.05 -12.06 15.46
CA ARG A 268 -12.31 -11.68 14.80
C ARG A 268 -12.07 -10.49 13.87
N VAL A 269 -12.41 -10.65 12.59
CA VAL A 269 -12.33 -9.62 11.57
C VAL A 269 -13.73 -9.12 11.21
N GLY A 270 -13.92 -7.81 11.16
CA GLY A 270 -15.17 -7.19 10.69
C GLY A 270 -14.96 -6.33 9.45
N CYS A 271 -15.96 -6.30 8.56
CA CYS A 271 -15.95 -5.45 7.37
C CYS A 271 -16.80 -4.20 7.61
N PHE A 272 -16.26 -3.02 7.33
CA PHE A 272 -16.89 -1.74 7.64
C PHE A 272 -16.82 -0.77 6.47
N ARG A 273 -17.89 -0.03 6.24
CA ARG A 273 -18.00 1.08 5.31
C ARG A 273 -17.52 2.36 5.97
N VAL A 274 -16.59 3.06 5.33
CA VAL A 274 -16.01 4.30 5.86
C VAL A 274 -16.98 5.47 5.71
N LEU A 275 -17.20 6.25 6.77
CA LEU A 275 -18.01 7.47 6.74
C LEU A 275 -17.18 8.76 6.84
N ALA A 276 -17.80 9.87 6.42
CA ALA A 276 -17.23 11.20 6.55
C ALA A 276 -17.12 11.62 8.01
N THR A 277 -15.95 12.12 8.41
CA THR A 277 -15.75 12.73 9.73
C THR A 277 -15.26 14.18 9.63
N LYS A 278 -15.62 15.01 10.61
CA LYS A 278 -15.09 16.37 10.83
C LYS A 278 -14.18 16.44 12.06
N LEU A 279 -13.59 15.31 12.48
CA LEU A 279 -12.65 15.29 13.59
C LEU A 279 -11.46 16.23 13.28
N ARG A 280 -11.42 17.39 13.94
CA ARG A 280 -10.22 18.22 14.00
C ARG A 280 -9.32 17.64 15.08
N HIS A 281 -8.35 16.85 14.66
CA HIS A 281 -7.31 16.41 15.58
C HIS A 281 -6.34 17.57 15.85
N ASP A 282 -6.24 18.01 17.10
CA ASP A 282 -4.99 18.60 17.55
C ASP A 282 -3.91 17.54 17.32
N THR A 283 -2.90 17.94 16.54
CA THR A 283 -1.84 17.11 15.95
C THR A 283 -1.00 16.29 16.92
N ARG A 284 -1.30 16.31 18.22
CA ARG A 284 -0.41 15.83 19.27
C ARG A 284 -0.66 14.41 19.78
N ARG A 285 -1.78 13.74 19.50
CA ARG A 285 -2.13 12.52 20.27
C ARG A 285 -3.01 11.53 19.49
N GLU A 286 -2.39 10.52 18.88
CA GLU A 286 -3.01 9.23 18.49
C GLU A 286 -4.09 9.27 17.39
N TYR A 287 -4.02 8.36 16.42
CA TYR A 287 -5.09 8.17 15.42
C TYR A 287 -6.21 7.35 16.06
N ILE A 288 -7.46 7.72 15.80
CA ILE A 288 -8.63 7.12 16.43
C ILE A 288 -9.61 6.66 15.34
N ILE A 289 -10.22 5.49 15.57
CA ILE A 289 -11.40 5.04 14.84
C ILE A 289 -12.62 5.02 15.76
N GLN A 290 -13.80 5.24 15.20
CA GLN A 290 -15.07 5.16 15.93
C GLN A 290 -15.93 4.02 15.42
N LEU A 291 -16.36 3.16 16.34
CA LEU A 291 -17.22 2.00 16.06
C LEU A 291 -18.52 2.07 16.89
N PRO A 292 -19.63 1.47 16.41
CA PRO A 292 -20.81 1.21 17.23
C PRO A 292 -20.46 0.34 18.45
N ALA A 293 -21.06 0.61 19.61
CA ALA A 293 -20.79 -0.10 20.86
C ALA A 293 -20.98 -1.62 20.74
N GLY A 294 -22.08 -2.06 20.12
CA GLY A 294 -22.35 -3.49 19.89
C GLY A 294 -21.32 -4.18 19.00
N ARG A 295 -20.65 -3.44 18.09
CA ARG A 295 -19.57 -3.98 17.26
C ARG A 295 -18.24 -4.07 18.00
N MET A 296 -17.94 -3.12 18.89
CA MET A 296 -16.79 -3.26 19.77
C MET A 296 -16.93 -4.52 20.63
N GLU A 297 -18.11 -4.75 21.20
CA GLU A 297 -18.39 -5.98 21.95
C GLU A 297 -18.28 -7.25 21.07
N ALA A 298 -18.89 -7.24 19.87
CA ALA A 298 -18.83 -8.37 18.94
C ALA A 298 -17.39 -8.72 18.50
N LEU A 299 -16.53 -7.71 18.31
CA LEU A 299 -15.12 -7.87 17.99
C LEU A 299 -14.24 -8.13 19.22
N GLY A 300 -14.82 -8.12 20.43
CA GLY A 300 -14.08 -8.27 21.68
C GLY A 300 -13.10 -7.13 21.93
N LEU A 301 -13.40 -5.92 21.45
CA LEU A 301 -12.57 -4.73 21.56
C LEU A 301 -12.92 -3.91 22.81
N SER A 302 -11.91 -3.61 23.61
CA SER A 302 -11.99 -2.64 24.71
C SER A 302 -11.78 -1.22 24.20
N LYS A 303 -12.25 -0.22 24.97
CA LYS A 303 -11.98 1.19 24.68
C LYS A 303 -10.45 1.43 24.67
N ARG A 304 -9.95 2.03 23.58
CA ARG A 304 -8.52 2.25 23.28
C ARG A 304 -7.73 0.96 23.08
N GLU A 305 -8.35 -0.10 22.56
CA GLU A 305 -7.62 -1.31 22.14
C GLU A 305 -7.02 -1.14 20.74
N LEU A 306 -5.85 -1.75 20.51
CA LEU A 306 -5.17 -1.76 19.22
C LEU A 306 -5.91 -2.64 18.23
N VAL A 307 -6.30 -2.04 17.12
CA VAL A 307 -6.86 -2.73 15.96
C VAL A 307 -5.98 -2.48 14.76
N ALA A 308 -6.05 -3.35 13.77
CA ALA A 308 -5.63 -3.01 12.44
C ALA A 308 -6.80 -2.76 11.50
N VAL A 309 -6.73 -1.65 10.77
CA VAL A 309 -7.71 -1.26 9.73
C VAL A 309 -7.05 -1.49 8.38
N ALA A 310 -7.74 -2.00 7.37
CA ALA A 310 -7.13 -2.22 6.06
C ALA A 310 -8.06 -1.85 4.91
N ALA A 311 -7.54 -1.05 3.97
CA ALA A 311 -8.22 -0.78 2.70
C ALA A 311 -7.81 -1.82 1.66
N TRP A 312 -8.79 -2.54 1.10
CA TRP A 312 -8.54 -3.68 0.21
C TRP A 312 -7.79 -3.30 -1.08
N HIS A 313 -7.95 -2.07 -1.58
CA HIS A 313 -7.29 -1.60 -2.82
C HIS A 313 -5.77 -1.43 -2.71
N HIS A 314 -5.22 -1.33 -1.50
CA HIS A 314 -3.79 -1.08 -1.30
C HIS A 314 -3.09 -2.17 -0.45
N GLY A 315 -3.84 -3.15 0.08
CA GLY A 315 -3.27 -4.23 0.89
C GLY A 315 -2.54 -3.73 2.15
N VAL A 316 -2.96 -2.59 2.69
CA VAL A 316 -2.28 -1.94 3.82
C VAL A 316 -3.12 -2.07 5.08
N GLU A 317 -2.56 -2.68 6.11
CA GLU A 317 -3.16 -2.82 7.43
C GLU A 317 -2.58 -1.77 8.40
N TYR A 318 -3.32 -1.33 9.41
CA TYR A 318 -2.98 -0.12 10.20
C TYR A 318 -3.26 -0.21 11.68
N ARG A 319 -2.24 -0.13 12.54
CA ARG A 319 -2.45 -0.10 14.01
C ARG A 319 -3.07 1.22 14.48
N VAL A 320 -4.33 1.18 14.91
CA VAL A 320 -5.09 2.34 15.41
C VAL A 320 -5.85 1.96 16.68
N LEU A 321 -6.08 2.91 17.58
CA LEU A 321 -6.89 2.67 18.78
C LEU A 321 -8.38 2.79 18.47
N ALA A 322 -9.17 1.78 18.86
CA ALA A 322 -10.62 1.81 18.75
C ALA A 322 -11.28 2.61 19.87
N THR A 323 -12.23 3.51 19.56
CA THR A 323 -13.08 4.17 20.56
C THR A 323 -14.57 4.07 20.23
N VAL A 324 -15.40 4.17 21.25
CA VAL A 324 -16.87 4.22 21.16
C VAL A 324 -17.33 5.67 20.92
N LEU A 325 -18.41 5.87 20.16
CA LEU A 325 -19.18 7.12 20.13
C LEU A 325 -19.94 7.30 21.46
N PRO A 326 -19.87 8.46 22.14
CA PRO A 326 -20.81 8.72 23.23
C PRO A 326 -22.24 8.72 22.67
N SER A 327 -23.17 8.10 23.39
CA SER A 327 -24.60 8.20 23.10
C SER A 327 -25.00 9.68 23.08
N PRO A 328 -25.94 10.12 22.21
CA PRO A 328 -26.43 11.50 22.26
C PRO A 328 -26.98 11.80 23.66
N GLY A 329 -26.22 12.52 24.49
CA GLY A 329 -26.57 12.86 25.88
C GLY A 329 -25.58 12.41 26.97
N GLU A 330 -24.64 11.51 26.68
CA GLU A 330 -23.60 11.10 27.65
C GLU A 330 -22.32 11.91 27.44
N VAL A 331 -22.24 13.08 28.08
CA VAL A 331 -20.98 13.84 28.17
C VAL A 331 -20.23 13.36 29.42
N ASP A 332 -19.37 12.37 29.26
CA ASP A 332 -18.41 11.98 30.30
C ASP A 332 -17.26 13.01 30.35
N ASP A 333 -16.98 13.51 31.56
CA ASP A 333 -16.06 14.62 31.82
C ASP A 333 -14.60 14.28 31.48
N ALA A 334 -14.25 12.98 31.44
CA ALA A 334 -12.93 12.49 30.99
C ALA A 334 -12.73 12.55 29.46
N THR A 335 -13.81 12.78 28.70
CA THR A 335 -13.81 12.99 27.24
C THR A 335 -14.00 14.45 26.82
N ARG A 336 -14.04 15.40 27.77
CA ARG A 336 -14.04 16.82 27.43
C ARG A 336 -12.74 17.16 26.68
N THR A 337 -12.91 17.47 25.40
CA THR A 337 -11.95 18.10 24.48
C THR A 337 -10.97 17.18 23.75
N ILE A 338 -11.47 16.22 22.97
CA ILE A 338 -10.79 15.85 21.71
C ILE A 338 -11.79 16.02 20.56
N GLY A 339 -11.81 17.22 19.99
CA GLY A 339 -12.57 17.59 18.79
C GLY A 339 -14.08 17.51 18.97
N GLU A 340 -14.76 18.66 19.04
CA GLU A 340 -16.23 18.71 19.00
C GLU A 340 -16.78 17.87 17.84
N ALA A 341 -17.30 16.67 18.17
CA ALA A 341 -17.99 15.79 17.24
C ALA A 341 -19.41 16.33 17.01
N SER A 342 -19.53 17.50 16.39
CA SER A 342 -20.80 18.17 16.11
C SER A 342 -21.49 17.68 14.82
N SER A 343 -21.04 16.59 14.19
CA SER A 343 -21.57 16.18 12.87
C SER A 343 -21.99 14.73 12.67
N ALA A 344 -21.93 13.85 13.67
CA ALA A 344 -22.67 12.58 13.57
C ALA A 344 -24.17 12.86 13.90
N ARG A 345 -24.89 13.54 12.97
CA ARG A 345 -26.35 13.76 13.07
C ARG A 345 -27.16 12.45 13.01
N ARG A 346 -26.50 11.31 12.78
CA ARG A 346 -27.09 9.96 12.68
C ARG A 346 -26.19 8.97 13.40
N ALA A 347 -26.78 8.00 14.11
CA ALA A 347 -26.06 6.86 14.67
C ALA A 347 -25.41 6.03 13.54
N LEU A 348 -24.16 5.61 13.73
CA LEU A 348 -23.48 4.69 12.81
C LEU A 348 -24.24 3.36 12.75
N ALA A 349 -24.47 2.85 11.55
CA ALA A 349 -24.98 1.50 11.37
C ALA A 349 -23.90 0.46 11.74
N ASP A 350 -24.32 -0.79 11.98
CA ASP A 350 -23.42 -1.88 12.40
C ASP A 350 -22.28 -2.18 11.42
N HIS A 351 -22.42 -1.79 10.16
CA HIS A 351 -21.40 -1.98 9.13
C HIS A 351 -20.67 -0.67 8.80
N GLU A 352 -20.75 0.37 9.65
CA GLU A 352 -20.14 1.67 9.40
C GLU A 352 -19.06 1.98 10.43
N ILE A 353 -18.01 2.68 9.98
CA ILE A 353 -16.91 3.15 10.82
C ILE A 353 -16.59 4.61 10.45
N ALA A 354 -16.24 5.43 11.44
CA ALA A 354 -15.68 6.75 11.19
C ALA A 354 -14.17 6.75 11.43
N LEU A 355 -13.42 7.24 10.45
CA LEU A 355 -11.95 7.32 10.47
C LEU A 355 -11.51 8.78 10.48
N ASP A 356 -10.56 9.13 11.35
CA ASP A 356 -9.89 10.44 11.32
C ASP A 356 -9.38 10.80 9.91
N GLN A 357 -9.39 12.09 9.54
CA GLN A 357 -8.99 12.53 8.20
C GLN A 357 -7.54 12.14 7.87
N LYS A 358 -6.60 12.28 8.81
CA LYS A 358 -5.20 11.88 8.57
C LYS A 358 -5.08 10.37 8.46
N LEU A 359 -5.84 9.60 9.24
CA LEU A 359 -5.88 8.14 9.10
C LEU A 359 -6.46 7.71 7.75
N ARG A 360 -7.57 8.33 7.33
CA ARG A 360 -8.20 8.08 6.03
C ARG A 360 -7.24 8.35 4.86
N VAL A 361 -6.51 9.47 4.94
CA VAL A 361 -5.41 9.85 4.02
C VAL A 361 -4.22 8.90 4.13
N ALA A 362 -3.92 8.38 5.32
CA ALA A 362 -2.87 7.39 5.52
C ALA A 362 -3.21 6.07 4.82
N ILE A 363 -4.46 5.62 4.93
CA ILE A 363 -4.96 4.34 4.41
C ILE A 363 -5.44 4.36 2.97
N GLY A 364 -5.51 5.55 2.36
CA GLY A 364 -6.04 5.73 1.02
C GLY A 364 -7.54 5.42 0.90
N ALA A 365 -8.25 5.19 2.01
CA ALA A 365 -9.67 4.87 1.98
C ALA A 365 -10.51 6.13 1.74
N ARG A 366 -11.60 5.99 1.00
CA ARG A 366 -12.57 7.04 0.75
C ARG A 366 -13.83 6.83 1.56
N ILE A 367 -14.62 7.89 1.63
CA ILE A 367 -15.96 7.81 2.19
C ILE A 367 -16.78 6.89 1.29
N GLY A 368 -17.37 5.85 1.85
CA GLY A 368 -18.11 4.81 1.14
C GLY A 368 -17.31 3.53 0.89
N ASP A 369 -15.98 3.55 1.02
CA ASP A 369 -15.14 2.36 0.79
C ASP A 369 -15.32 1.33 1.90
N TRP A 370 -15.13 0.05 1.55
CA TRP A 370 -15.06 -1.03 2.52
C TRP A 370 -13.64 -1.22 3.04
N VAL A 371 -13.50 -1.24 4.35
CA VAL A 371 -12.28 -1.55 5.07
C VAL A 371 -12.49 -2.77 5.97
N ALA A 372 -11.47 -3.60 6.08
CA ALA A 372 -11.43 -4.66 7.07
C ALA A 372 -10.86 -4.11 8.38
N LEU A 373 -11.38 -4.58 9.52
CA LEU A 373 -10.86 -4.28 10.83
C LEU A 373 -10.62 -5.56 11.59
N HIS A 374 -9.41 -5.73 12.11
CA HIS A 374 -8.98 -6.90 12.83
C HIS A 374 -8.40 -6.53 14.19
N LYS A 375 -8.75 -7.30 15.23
CA LYS A 375 -8.15 -7.15 16.55
C LYS A 375 -6.69 -7.63 16.50
N LEU A 376 -5.77 -6.84 17.03
CA LEU A 376 -4.36 -7.23 17.12
C LEU A 376 -4.04 -7.78 18.52
N THR A 377 -3.67 -9.06 18.58
CA THR A 377 -3.04 -9.67 19.75
C THR A 377 -1.52 -9.53 19.60
N GLU A 378 -0.92 -8.55 20.24
CA GLU A 378 0.55 -8.40 20.16
C GLU A 378 1.26 -9.55 20.88
N ARG A 379 2.01 -10.38 20.13
CA ARG A 379 3.05 -11.23 20.70
C ARG A 379 4.32 -10.40 20.92
N ARG A 380 4.60 -10.12 22.18
CA ARG A 380 5.73 -9.30 22.66
C ARG A 380 7.05 -10.06 22.47
N ARG A 381 7.77 -9.82 21.37
CA ARG A 381 9.17 -10.25 21.22
C ARG A 381 10.11 -9.18 21.78
N GLY A 382 10.62 -9.39 22.99
CA GLY A 382 11.63 -8.54 23.61
C GLY A 382 12.10 -9.10 24.96
N SER A 383 13.36 -8.85 25.33
CA SER A 383 13.90 -9.22 26.65
C SER A 383 13.06 -8.61 27.78
N ALA A 384 12.88 -9.34 28.90
CA ALA A 384 12.09 -8.87 30.05
C ALA A 384 12.53 -7.49 30.57
N LEU A 385 13.82 -7.18 30.48
CA LEU A 385 14.38 -5.88 30.86
C LEU A 385 13.88 -4.75 29.95
N ARG A 386 13.91 -4.95 28.63
CA ARG A 386 13.39 -3.97 27.65
C ARG A 386 11.91 -3.70 27.89
N TRP A 387 11.12 -4.75 28.15
CA TRP A 387 9.70 -4.61 28.50
C TRP A 387 9.48 -3.76 29.76
N PHE A 388 10.25 -4.04 30.82
CA PHE A 388 10.19 -3.27 32.07
C PHE A 388 10.49 -1.79 31.82
N ILE A 389 11.53 -1.49 31.03
CA ILE A 389 11.92 -0.13 30.67
C ILE A 389 10.86 0.55 29.79
N GLU A 390 10.34 -0.13 28.76
CA GLU A 390 9.25 0.38 27.90
C GLU A 390 7.97 0.67 28.70
N GLY A 391 7.65 -0.12 29.71
CA GLY A 391 6.51 0.13 30.60
C GLY A 391 6.69 1.37 31.50
N LEU A 392 7.93 1.72 31.84
CA LEU A 392 8.27 2.89 32.65
C LEU A 392 8.41 4.16 31.81
N ILE A 393 8.85 4.02 30.56
CA ILE A 393 9.09 5.12 29.62
C ILE A 393 7.90 5.25 28.66
N ARG A 394 7.05 6.25 28.87
CA ARG A 394 5.88 6.53 28.01
C ARG A 394 6.34 6.79 26.57
N THR A 395 6.12 5.88 25.63
CA THR A 395 6.51 6.05 24.21
C THR A 395 5.43 6.82 23.45
N GLN A 396 5.82 7.84 22.69
CA GLN A 396 4.91 8.56 21.80
C GLN A 396 5.12 8.04 20.37
N PRO A 397 4.14 7.33 19.78
CA PRO A 397 4.23 6.88 18.40
C PRO A 397 3.89 8.01 17.42
N GLN A 398 4.64 8.09 16.32
CA GLN A 398 4.31 8.94 15.18
C GLN A 398 4.09 8.06 13.96
N MET A 399 2.96 8.27 13.27
CA MET A 399 2.75 7.65 11.96
C MET A 399 3.45 8.50 10.89
N MET A 400 4.07 7.82 9.94
CA MET A 400 4.89 8.43 8.92
C MET A 400 4.60 7.79 7.57
N ARG A 401 4.76 8.53 6.48
CA ARG A 401 4.60 8.02 5.11
C ARG A 401 5.94 7.60 4.54
N VAL A 402 6.05 6.39 4.01
CA VAL A 402 7.30 5.92 3.42
C VAL A 402 7.55 6.60 2.08
N HIS A 403 8.72 7.19 1.97
CA HIS A 403 9.30 7.69 0.74
C HIS A 403 10.59 6.91 0.44
N LEU A 404 10.89 6.78 -0.84
CA LEU A 404 12.12 6.14 -1.31
C LEU A 404 13.33 6.99 -0.91
N ALA A 405 14.34 6.38 -0.30
CA ALA A 405 15.63 7.04 -0.09
C ALA A 405 16.29 7.46 -1.41
N THR A 406 16.94 8.61 -1.40
CA THR A 406 17.73 9.12 -2.53
C THR A 406 19.14 8.53 -2.53
N PHE A 407 19.83 8.53 -3.67
CA PHE A 407 21.15 7.91 -3.85
C PHE A 407 22.22 8.33 -2.83
N ASP A 408 22.14 9.55 -2.30
CA ASP A 408 23.10 10.07 -1.32
C ASP A 408 22.95 9.42 0.07
N ASP A 409 21.97 8.53 0.27
CA ASP A 409 21.63 7.88 1.54
C ASP A 409 21.72 6.35 1.52
N MET A 410 22.54 5.74 0.64
CA MET A 410 22.74 4.28 0.61
C MET A 410 23.52 3.72 1.81
N GLU A 411 23.29 4.26 3.01
CA GLU A 411 23.74 3.66 4.25
C GLU A 411 22.64 2.71 4.74
N ILE A 412 23.00 1.43 4.89
CA ILE A 412 22.08 0.38 5.37
C ILE A 412 21.56 0.78 6.76
N ASP A 413 20.26 0.58 7.00
CA ASP A 413 19.55 0.86 8.26
C ASP A 413 19.44 2.36 8.62
N LEU A 414 19.52 3.26 7.63
CA LEU A 414 19.33 4.71 7.83
C LEU A 414 17.91 5.15 7.48
N ALA A 415 17.25 5.83 8.41
CA ALA A 415 15.98 6.50 8.19
C ALA A 415 16.12 8.01 8.35
N ARG A 416 15.59 8.79 7.41
CA ARG A 416 15.57 10.27 7.54
C ARG A 416 14.19 10.80 7.89
N LEU A 417 14.14 11.62 8.93
CA LEU A 417 12.91 12.14 9.54
C LEU A 417 12.97 13.67 9.70
N PRO A 418 11.85 14.38 9.57
CA PRO A 418 11.77 15.81 9.92
C PRO A 418 12.04 16.05 11.40
N ARG A 419 12.58 17.24 11.75
CA ARG A 419 12.84 17.62 13.14
C ARG A 419 11.61 17.53 14.04
N SER A 420 10.46 17.95 13.51
CA SER A 420 9.17 17.87 14.22
C SER A 420 8.81 16.44 14.64
N THR A 421 9.27 15.42 13.90
CA THR A 421 9.03 14.02 14.26
C THR A 421 9.90 13.59 15.43
N PHE A 422 11.17 14.00 15.48
CA PHE A 422 12.04 13.74 16.63
C PHE A 422 11.45 14.32 17.93
N ASP A 423 10.90 15.53 17.85
CA ASP A 423 10.26 16.19 19.00
C ASP A 423 9.02 15.42 19.47
N VAL A 424 8.21 14.88 18.55
CA VAL A 424 7.02 14.09 18.88
C VAL A 424 7.40 12.73 19.47
N ILE A 425 8.28 11.96 18.82
CA ILE A 425 8.64 10.63 19.33
C ILE A 425 9.55 10.69 20.57
N GLY A 426 10.12 11.86 20.86
CA GLY A 426 11.02 12.11 21.99
C GLY A 426 12.39 11.45 21.79
N SER A 427 13.01 11.68 20.64
CA SER A 427 14.28 11.11 20.17
C SER A 427 15.22 12.23 19.66
N GLN A 428 16.50 11.93 19.44
CA GLN A 428 17.48 12.87 18.89
C GLN A 428 18.03 12.36 17.54
N PRO A 429 18.44 13.25 16.62
CA PRO A 429 19.14 12.83 15.41
C PRO A 429 20.36 11.97 15.73
N GLY A 430 20.53 10.89 15.00
CA GLY A 430 21.58 9.88 15.19
C GLY A 430 21.19 8.72 16.10
N SER A 431 20.07 8.80 16.83
CA SER A 431 19.57 7.72 17.69
C SER A 431 18.88 6.61 16.90
N VAL A 432 18.82 5.42 17.48
CA VAL A 432 18.06 4.31 16.91
C VAL A 432 16.58 4.46 17.26
N ILE A 433 15.72 4.29 16.26
CA ILE A 433 14.27 4.24 16.43
C ILE A 433 13.75 2.88 16.01
N ALA A 434 12.63 2.46 16.60
CA ALA A 434 11.93 1.28 16.13
C ALA A 434 10.84 1.71 15.14
N VAL A 435 10.91 1.17 13.92
CA VAL A 435 9.91 1.36 12.87
C VAL A 435 9.14 0.07 12.71
N SER A 436 7.82 0.18 12.62
CA SER A 436 6.93 -0.97 12.49
C SER A 436 5.90 -0.75 11.40
N SER A 437 5.70 -1.80 10.61
CA SER A 437 4.53 -2.01 9.76
C SER A 437 3.62 -3.04 10.43
N THR A 438 2.57 -3.47 9.73
CA THR A 438 1.77 -4.62 10.18
C THR A 438 2.43 -5.96 9.93
N ARG A 439 3.41 -6.00 9.02
CA ARG A 439 4.08 -7.23 8.59
C ARG A 439 5.48 -7.41 9.18
N GLY A 440 6.05 -6.37 9.77
CA GLY A 440 7.41 -6.39 10.28
C GLY A 440 7.69 -5.24 11.25
N ARG A 441 8.77 -5.38 12.01
CA ARG A 441 9.34 -4.34 12.86
C ARG A 441 10.85 -4.41 12.72
N THR A 442 11.47 -3.27 12.48
CA THR A 442 12.92 -3.13 12.37
C THR A 442 13.41 -1.94 13.17
N HIS A 443 14.72 -1.86 13.37
CA HIS A 443 15.39 -0.82 14.13
C HIS A 443 16.35 -0.08 13.20
N VAL A 444 16.15 1.21 13.04
CA VAL A 444 16.90 2.03 12.08
C VAL A 444 17.48 3.25 12.77
N ARG A 445 18.66 3.67 12.34
CA ARG A 445 19.28 4.90 12.79
C ARG A 445 18.53 6.08 12.17
N ALA A 446 18.01 6.96 13.00
CA ALA A 446 17.25 8.12 12.54
C ALA A 446 18.13 9.34 12.38
N ALA A 447 18.35 9.80 11.15
CA ALA A 447 19.02 11.07 10.86
C ALA A 447 18.02 12.20 10.58
N GLU A 448 18.43 13.42 10.89
CA GLU A 448 17.62 14.60 10.60
C GLU A 448 17.57 14.88 9.10
N LEU A 449 16.35 15.15 8.64
CA LEU A 449 16.08 15.68 7.31
C LEU A 449 16.16 17.21 7.36
N THR A 450 17.33 17.77 7.05
CA THR A 450 17.52 19.23 6.97
C THR A 450 16.77 19.83 5.79
N GLU A 451 16.38 21.11 5.88
CA GLU A 451 15.67 21.81 4.79
C GLU A 451 16.48 21.83 3.49
N ASP A 452 17.80 22.02 3.57
CA ASP A 452 18.70 21.98 2.40
C ASP A 452 18.71 20.59 1.76
N ALA A 453 18.77 19.52 2.56
CA ALA A 453 18.69 18.16 2.07
C ALA A 453 17.30 17.82 1.52
N MET A 454 16.23 18.43 2.04
CA MET A 454 14.89 18.33 1.46
C MET A 454 14.82 19.01 0.10
N GLN A 455 15.48 20.17 -0.07
CA GLN A 455 15.48 20.91 -1.31
C GLN A 455 16.22 20.16 -2.42
N VAL A 456 17.43 19.67 -2.13
CA VAL A 456 18.20 18.83 -3.06
C VAL A 456 17.40 17.60 -3.47
N ARG A 457 16.75 16.93 -2.51
CA ARG A 457 15.87 15.79 -2.83
C ARG A 457 14.67 16.17 -3.66
N ARG A 458 13.98 17.29 -3.36
CA ARG A 458 12.86 17.77 -4.18
C ARG A 458 13.29 17.99 -5.62
N ASP A 459 14.48 18.54 -5.83
CA ASP A 459 15.00 18.79 -7.16
C ASP A 459 15.44 17.50 -7.87
N GLN A 460 15.98 16.52 -7.13
CA GLN A 460 16.29 15.19 -7.65
C GLN A 460 15.04 14.37 -7.98
N MET A 461 14.03 14.39 -7.11
CA MET A 461 12.72 13.76 -7.34
C MET A 461 11.99 14.39 -8.54
N LYS A 462 12.16 15.69 -8.79
CA LYS A 462 11.65 16.34 -10.01
C LYS A 462 12.39 15.90 -11.27
N LYS A 463 13.72 15.72 -11.19
CA LYS A 463 14.55 15.27 -12.32
C LYS A 463 14.31 13.78 -12.66
N GLU A 464 14.09 12.95 -11.65
CA GLU A 464 13.87 11.50 -11.76
C GLU A 464 12.45 11.12 -11.33
N SER A 465 11.44 11.87 -11.81
CA SER A 465 10.04 11.69 -11.41
C SER A 465 9.47 10.30 -11.74
N ALA A 466 10.08 9.60 -12.71
CA ALA A 466 9.76 8.22 -13.06
C ALA A 466 10.20 7.21 -11.98
N ARG A 467 11.31 7.47 -11.28
CA ARG A 467 11.89 6.60 -10.23
C ARG A 467 11.32 6.93 -8.84
N TYR A 468 11.09 8.21 -8.59
CA TYR A 468 10.60 8.74 -7.32
C TYR A 468 9.17 9.26 -7.44
N ALA A 469 8.25 8.38 -7.85
CA ALA A 469 6.84 8.74 -7.93
C ALA A 469 6.36 9.26 -6.56
N ASP A 470 5.80 10.48 -6.55
CA ASP A 470 5.37 11.12 -5.31
C ASP A 470 4.27 10.27 -4.66
N ALA A 471 4.47 9.89 -3.40
CA ALA A 471 3.49 9.14 -2.63
C ALA A 471 2.12 9.84 -2.57
N ARG A 472 2.09 11.18 -2.68
CA ARG A 472 0.84 11.95 -2.76
C ARG A 472 0.10 11.72 -4.07
N THR A 473 0.84 11.57 -5.17
CA THR A 473 0.31 11.23 -6.49
C THR A 473 -0.07 9.74 -6.56
N LEU A 474 0.74 8.85 -6.00
CA LEU A 474 0.49 7.40 -5.95
C LEU A 474 -0.79 7.05 -5.16
N LEU A 475 -1.14 7.83 -4.14
CA LEU A 475 -2.31 7.62 -3.28
C LEU A 475 -3.43 8.66 -3.49
N GLU A 476 -3.29 9.51 -4.51
CA GLU A 476 -4.22 10.62 -4.81
C GLU A 476 -4.60 11.50 -3.60
N LEU A 477 -3.65 11.78 -2.71
CA LEU A 477 -3.91 12.46 -1.44
C LEU A 477 -4.49 13.87 -1.63
N ASP A 478 -4.10 14.57 -2.70
CA ASP A 478 -4.62 15.90 -3.02
C ASP A 478 -6.13 15.90 -3.28
N ARG A 479 -6.71 14.76 -3.68
CA ARG A 479 -8.16 14.57 -3.87
C ARG A 479 -8.87 14.11 -2.58
N LEU A 480 -8.20 13.38 -1.69
CA LEU A 480 -8.74 13.03 -0.35
C LEU A 480 -8.85 14.23 0.59
N ARG A 481 -8.01 15.25 0.34
CA ARG A 481 -7.78 16.41 1.19
C ARG A 481 -8.81 17.52 1.05
N GLY A 482 -9.52 17.64 -0.08
CA GLY A 482 -10.45 18.74 -0.32
C GLY A 482 -9.82 20.12 -0.06
N GLY A 483 -8.53 20.30 -0.38
CA GLY A 483 -7.76 21.52 -0.08
C GLY A 483 -6.99 21.53 1.26
N SER A 484 -7.13 20.51 2.10
CA SER A 484 -6.38 20.38 3.37
C SER A 484 -4.90 20.04 3.14
N GLN A 485 -3.98 20.71 3.85
CA GLN A 485 -2.55 20.34 3.88
C GLN A 485 -2.23 19.21 4.88
N ALA A 486 -3.23 18.46 5.37
CA ALA A 486 -3.01 17.36 6.31
C ALA A 486 -2.53 16.09 5.60
N ASP A 487 -1.27 15.68 5.84
CA ASP A 487 -0.70 14.38 5.46
C ASP A 487 0.21 13.89 6.60
N LEU A 488 0.64 12.64 6.54
CA LEU A 488 1.63 12.10 7.45
C LEU A 488 3.02 12.73 7.18
N PRO A 489 3.84 12.95 8.22
CA PRO A 489 5.23 13.32 8.03
C PRO A 489 5.98 12.24 7.21
N PRO A 490 6.87 12.62 6.31
CA PRO A 490 7.61 11.67 5.48
C PRO A 490 8.71 10.97 6.30
N ILE A 491 8.94 9.69 6.00
CA ILE A 491 10.12 8.93 6.40
C ILE A 491 10.78 8.37 5.15
N PHE A 492 12.07 8.65 4.98
CA PHE A 492 12.85 8.12 3.86
C PHE A 492 13.64 6.92 4.37
N ILE A 493 13.40 5.76 3.76
CA ILE A 493 14.06 4.50 4.09
C ILE A 493 14.54 3.81 2.81
N ASP A 494 15.64 3.07 2.95
CA ASP A 494 16.27 2.34 1.86
C ASP A 494 15.42 1.15 1.37
N TYR A 495 15.96 0.39 0.41
CA TYR A 495 15.28 -0.80 -0.10
C TYR A 495 15.22 -1.93 0.94
N ASP A 496 16.32 -2.20 1.64
CA ASP A 496 16.46 -3.35 2.55
C ASP A 496 15.54 -3.21 3.77
N THR A 497 15.51 -2.04 4.39
CA THR A 497 14.57 -1.67 5.46
C THR A 497 13.12 -1.87 5.02
N ARG A 498 12.79 -1.52 3.78
CA ARG A 498 11.44 -1.74 3.23
C ARG A 498 11.13 -3.21 3.01
N GLN A 499 12.11 -4.03 2.62
CA GLN A 499 11.94 -5.48 2.52
C GLN A 499 11.72 -6.12 3.89
N GLU A 500 12.46 -5.70 4.92
CA GLU A 500 12.27 -6.18 6.30
C GLU A 500 10.88 -5.79 6.85
N LEU A 501 10.45 -4.56 6.56
CA LEU A 501 9.12 -4.10 6.90
C LEU A 501 8.02 -4.68 5.99
N LYS A 502 8.39 -5.30 4.86
CA LYS A 502 7.51 -5.84 3.82
C LYS A 502 6.51 -4.81 3.27
N ILE A 503 7.00 -3.59 2.99
CA ILE A 503 6.20 -2.44 2.57
C ILE A 503 6.68 -1.77 1.28
N GLY A 504 5.74 -1.20 0.53
CA GLY A 504 5.98 -0.41 -0.68
C GLY A 504 6.04 1.12 -0.43
N PRO A 505 6.44 1.92 -1.44
CA PRO A 505 6.43 3.38 -1.36
C PRO A 505 5.02 3.92 -1.08
N GLY A 506 4.94 4.99 -0.29
CA GLY A 506 3.68 5.63 0.12
C GLY A 506 2.91 4.89 1.21
N GLN A 507 3.22 3.62 1.47
CA GLN A 507 2.67 2.91 2.62
C GLN A 507 3.18 3.56 3.91
N PRO A 508 2.35 3.63 4.96
CA PRO A 508 2.73 4.29 6.19
C PRO A 508 3.29 3.30 7.21
N VAL A 509 4.11 3.84 8.10
CA VAL A 509 4.78 3.12 9.16
C VAL A 509 4.61 3.84 10.48
N ARG A 510 4.70 3.09 11.56
CA ARG A 510 4.72 3.61 12.91
C ARG A 510 6.15 3.67 13.41
N ALA A 511 6.62 4.86 13.74
CA ALA A 511 7.89 5.10 14.38
C ALA A 511 7.70 5.34 15.89
N VAL A 512 8.53 4.71 16.71
CA VAL A 512 8.65 4.96 18.15
C VAL A 512 10.11 5.06 18.54
N ARG A 513 10.41 5.84 19.58
CA ARG A 513 11.75 5.84 20.17
C ARG A 513 12.15 4.46 20.68
N ASP A 514 13.43 4.13 20.54
CA ASP A 514 13.96 2.90 21.11
C ASP A 514 14.32 3.08 22.58
N ALA A 515 13.71 2.29 23.46
CA ALA A 515 13.95 2.39 24.90
C ALA A 515 15.37 1.97 25.30
N LEU A 516 16.00 1.04 24.58
CA LEU A 516 17.37 0.60 24.88
C LEU A 516 18.38 1.64 24.41
N ASP A 517 18.16 2.26 23.26
CA ASP A 517 19.04 3.33 22.76
C ASP A 517 19.07 4.54 23.72
N VAL A 518 17.91 4.92 24.27
CA VAL A 518 17.82 5.97 25.30
C VAL A 518 18.55 5.59 26.58
N LEU A 519 18.49 4.32 26.99
CA LEU A 519 19.22 3.85 28.16
C LEU A 519 20.73 3.85 27.90
N LEU A 520 21.16 3.29 26.76
CA LEU A 520 22.56 3.16 26.34
C LEU A 520 23.22 4.52 26.16
N SER A 521 22.53 5.47 25.52
CA SER A 521 23.00 6.85 25.38
C SER A 521 23.16 7.58 26.72
N ARG A 522 22.62 7.05 27.83
CA ARG A 522 22.77 7.60 29.19
C ARG A 522 23.62 6.74 30.11
N VAL A 523 24.24 5.67 29.61
CA VAL A 523 25.14 4.81 30.40
C VAL A 523 26.27 5.60 31.05
N TYR A 524 26.75 6.69 30.44
CA TYR A 524 27.78 7.55 31.05
C TYR A 524 27.33 8.21 32.37
N VAL A 525 26.03 8.50 32.53
CA VAL A 525 25.46 9.03 33.78
C VAL A 525 25.44 7.94 34.86
N LEU A 526 25.31 6.68 34.46
CA LEU A 526 25.39 5.52 35.34
C LEU A 526 26.84 5.09 35.62
N ALA A 527 27.76 5.36 34.70
CA ALA A 527 29.16 4.97 34.79
C ALA A 527 29.87 5.63 35.97
N PHE A 528 29.59 6.90 36.27
CA PHE A 528 30.20 7.60 37.41
C PHE A 528 29.84 6.98 38.77
N PRO A 529 28.55 6.78 39.14
CA PRO A 529 28.20 6.10 40.37
C PRO A 529 28.72 4.67 40.43
N VAL A 530 28.68 3.93 39.31
CA VAL A 530 29.20 2.55 39.25
C VAL A 530 30.71 2.50 39.49
N LEU A 531 31.47 3.41 38.85
CA LEU A 531 32.92 3.55 39.04
C LEU A 531 33.24 3.98 40.47
N LEU A 532 32.50 4.95 41.02
CA LEU A 532 32.66 5.41 42.40
C LEU A 532 32.43 4.27 43.40
N GLY A 533 31.41 3.44 43.19
CA GLY A 533 31.18 2.30 44.07
C GLY A 533 32.13 1.14 43.87
N LEU A 534 32.65 0.92 42.66
CA LEU A 534 33.76 -0.01 42.43
C LEU A 534 35.01 0.45 43.19
N ILE A 535 35.34 1.74 43.14
CA ILE A 535 36.44 2.34 43.91
C ILE A 535 36.21 2.17 45.42
N LEU A 536 35.01 2.47 45.91
CA LEU A 536 34.66 2.28 47.33
C LEU A 536 34.69 0.80 47.75
N ALA A 537 34.32 -0.12 46.86
CA ALA A 537 34.37 -1.56 47.12
C ALA A 537 35.82 -2.06 47.22
N VAL A 538 36.71 -1.60 46.32
CA VAL A 538 38.14 -1.93 46.36
C VAL A 538 38.80 -1.35 47.62
N LEU A 539 38.54 -0.09 47.96
CA LEU A 539 39.03 0.52 49.20
C LEU A 539 38.48 -0.15 50.47
N SER A 540 37.35 -0.86 50.36
CA SER A 540 36.75 -1.59 51.49
C SER A 540 37.40 -2.95 51.75
N PHE A 541 38.16 -3.51 50.80
CA PHE A 541 38.82 -4.81 50.96
C PHE A 541 39.94 -4.81 52.01
N GLU A 542 40.43 -3.64 52.43
CA GLU A 542 41.42 -3.53 53.51
C GLU A 542 40.83 -3.73 54.92
N HIS A 543 39.50 -3.70 55.10
CA HIS A 543 38.87 -3.88 56.41
C HIS A 543 38.26 -5.29 56.58
N LYS A 544 38.78 -6.05 57.56
CA LYS A 544 38.52 -7.48 57.87
C LYS A 544 37.07 -7.86 58.29
N GLY A 545 36.05 -7.03 58.08
CA GLY A 545 34.67 -7.30 58.50
C GLY A 545 33.73 -7.65 57.36
N TRP A 546 33.28 -8.91 57.26
CA TRP A 546 32.29 -9.34 56.25
C TRP A 546 30.96 -8.56 56.37
N THR A 547 30.57 -8.19 57.59
CA THR A 547 29.37 -7.38 57.86
C THR A 547 29.49 -5.97 57.31
N THR A 548 30.65 -5.32 57.47
CA THR A 548 30.90 -3.98 56.92
C THR A 548 30.93 -3.98 55.39
N THR A 549 31.42 -5.06 54.78
CA THR A 549 31.42 -5.23 53.32
C THR A 549 29.99 -5.41 52.78
N LEU A 550 29.15 -6.23 53.43
CA LEU A 550 27.74 -6.42 53.04
C LEU A 550 26.92 -5.12 53.13
N VAL A 551 27.07 -4.36 54.22
CA VAL A 551 26.35 -3.08 54.40
C VAL A 551 26.74 -2.08 53.32
N ARG A 552 28.02 -2.01 52.95
CA ARG A 552 28.52 -1.12 51.88
C ARG A 552 28.06 -1.54 50.49
N LEU A 553 28.07 -2.85 50.19
CA LEU A 553 27.49 -3.39 48.94
C LEU A 553 25.99 -3.11 48.84
N GLY A 554 25.26 -3.24 49.96
CA GLY A 554 23.85 -2.85 50.04
C GLY A 554 23.63 -1.36 49.78
N ALA A 555 24.41 -0.48 50.43
CA ALA A 555 24.35 0.96 50.21
C ALA A 555 24.70 1.35 48.76
N PHE A 556 25.65 0.66 48.15
CA PHE A 556 26.01 0.85 46.75
C PHE A 556 24.90 0.39 45.79
N GLY A 557 24.29 -0.77 46.05
CA GLY A 557 23.12 -1.24 45.31
C GLY A 557 21.95 -0.25 45.39
N VAL A 558 21.72 0.33 46.58
CA VAL A 558 20.71 1.39 46.78
C VAL A 558 21.07 2.66 46.00
N MET A 559 22.34 3.09 45.98
CA MET A 559 22.77 4.24 45.18
C MET A 559 22.59 4.02 43.67
N ILE A 560 22.94 2.84 43.15
CA ILE A 560 22.71 2.49 41.73
C ILE A 560 21.21 2.53 41.45
N PHE A 561 20.40 1.92 42.32
CA PHE A 561 18.95 1.90 42.17
C PHE A 561 18.35 3.31 42.20
N LEU A 562 18.74 4.16 43.15
CA LEU A 562 18.28 5.55 43.23
C LEU A 562 18.72 6.35 42.00
N THR A 563 19.94 6.17 41.51
CA THR A 563 20.42 6.82 40.29
C THR A 563 19.59 6.38 39.08
N PHE A 564 19.32 5.08 38.96
CA PHE A 564 18.46 4.52 37.92
C PHE A 564 17.03 5.08 38.00
N VAL A 565 16.47 5.19 39.21
CA VAL A 565 15.15 5.82 39.44
C VAL A 565 15.16 7.30 39.06
N VAL A 566 16.20 8.05 39.39
CA VAL A 566 16.34 9.46 39.03
C VAL A 566 16.45 9.63 37.52
N VAL A 567 17.24 8.81 36.83
CA VAL A 567 17.34 8.81 35.36
C VAL A 567 15.98 8.49 34.73
N LEU A 568 15.28 7.46 35.20
CA LEU A 568 13.92 7.14 34.74
C LEU A 568 12.93 8.27 35.02
N TRP A 569 13.01 8.90 36.18
CA TRP A 569 12.16 10.03 36.55
C TRP A 569 12.43 11.25 35.69
N GLU A 570 13.70 11.57 35.41
CA GLU A 570 14.10 12.65 34.50
C GLU A 570 13.66 12.38 33.06
N LEU A 571 13.84 11.15 32.57
CA LEU A 571 13.32 10.70 31.27
C LEU A 571 11.79 10.76 31.20
N ARG A 572 11.10 10.62 32.34
CA ARG A 572 9.64 10.76 32.42
C ARG A 572 9.20 12.21 32.55
N SER A 573 9.96 13.06 33.24
CA SER A 573 9.58 14.43 33.58
C SER A 573 9.87 15.43 32.47
N ARG A 574 11.00 15.29 31.75
CA ARG A 574 11.33 16.14 30.59
C ARG A 574 10.33 16.02 29.44
N PHE A 575 9.57 14.93 29.39
CA PHE A 575 8.56 14.67 28.36
C PHE A 575 7.13 14.64 28.91
N LYS A 576 6.88 15.27 30.08
CA LYS A 576 5.51 15.62 30.46
C LYS A 576 4.97 16.59 29.41
N PRO A 577 3.80 16.31 28.80
CA PRO A 577 3.19 17.26 27.89
C PRO A 577 2.87 18.54 28.68
N ARG A 578 3.28 19.70 28.14
CA ARG A 578 2.62 20.96 28.46
C ARG A 578 1.16 20.90 28.03
#